data_AF-A0A0B6ZIE3-F1
#
_entry.id   AF-A0A0B6ZIE3-F1
#
_cell.length_a   1.000
_cell.length_b   1.000
_cell.length_c   1.000
_cell.angle_alpha   90.00
_cell.angle_beta   90.00
_cell.angle_gamma   90.00
#
_symmetry.space_group_name_H-M   'P 1'
#
loop_
_entity.id
_entity.type
_entity.pdbx_description
1 polymer ?
#
loop_
_entity_poly.entity_id
_entity_poly.type
_entity_poly.pdbx_seq_one_letter_code
_entity_poly.pdbx_strand_id
1 'polypeptide(L)'
;LGLIAPGHGITQYEAMGVEILITFLFLFVVMALVDPGRDDLAGSVPLMVGLTLFVNILFAAHLSGACMNPSRAFGPAMILGQY
;
A
#
# COMPACT_ATOMS: atom_id res chain seq x y z
N LEU A 1 -12.70 -6.02 9.38
CA LEU A 1 -11.59 -6.94 9.06
C LEU A 1 -11.03 -6.49 7.71
N GLY A 2 -9.71 -6.48 7.50
CA GLY A 2 -9.07 -5.96 6.28
C GLY A 2 -9.39 -6.75 5.02
N LEU A 3 -10.66 -6.78 4.63
CA LEU A 3 -11.16 -7.30 3.38
C LEU A 3 -10.71 -6.34 2.30
N ILE A 4 -9.93 -6.88 1.38
CA ILE A 4 -9.32 -6.13 0.29
C ILE A 4 -10.31 -6.23 -0.83
N ALA A 5 -11.40 -5.50 -0.64
CA ALA A 5 -12.55 -5.48 -1.50
C ALA A 5 -12.62 -4.11 -2.20
N PRO A 6 -12.99 -4.08 -3.48
CA PRO A 6 -13.23 -2.82 -4.18
C PRO A 6 -14.26 -1.97 -3.42
N GLY A 7 -14.06 -0.66 -3.43
CA GLY A 7 -15.07 0.30 -2.99
C GLY A 7 -16.39 0.14 -3.78
N HIS A 8 -17.48 0.66 -3.22
CA HIS A 8 -18.79 0.55 -3.85
C HIS A 8 -18.80 1.22 -5.23
N GLY A 9 -19.07 0.46 -6.30
CA GLY A 9 -19.05 0.95 -7.68
C GLY A 9 -17.70 0.89 -8.41
N ILE A 10 -16.68 0.26 -7.81
CA ILE A 10 -15.34 0.09 -8.42
C ILE A 10 -15.20 -1.34 -8.94
N THR A 11 -14.72 -1.48 -10.17
CA THR A 11 -14.46 -2.80 -10.75
C THR A 11 -13.21 -3.44 -10.13
N GLN A 12 -13.13 -4.77 -10.12
CA GLN A 12 -11.94 -5.49 -9.59
C GLN A 12 -10.65 -5.06 -10.30
N TYR A 13 -10.72 -4.77 -11.60
CA TYR A 13 -9.57 -4.32 -12.39
C TYR A 13 -9.10 -2.92 -11.99
N GLU A 14 -10.01 -2.00 -11.70
CA GLU A 14 -9.68 -0.67 -11.19
C GLU A 14 -9.05 -0.75 -9.79
N ALA A 15 -9.60 -1.57 -8.90
CA ALA A 15 -9.02 -1.80 -7.59
C ALA A 15 -7.61 -2.40 -7.68
N MET A 16 -7.39 -3.32 -8.62
CA MET A 16 -6.06 -3.89 -8.90
C MET A 16 -5.06 -2.83 -9.40
N GLY A 17 -5.50 -1.95 -10.31
CA GLY A 17 -4.69 -0.84 -10.81
C GLY A 17 -4.27 0.13 -9.69
N VAL A 18 -5.21 0.49 -8.82
CA VAL A 18 -4.93 1.33 -7.64
C VAL A 18 -3.94 0.66 -6.69
N GLU A 19 -4.11 -0.64 -6.41
CA GLU A 19 -3.18 -1.43 -5.59
C GLU A 19 -1.75 -1.45 -6.13
N ILE A 20 -1.57 -1.64 -7.43
CA ILE A 20 -0.26 -1.64 -8.08
C ILE A 20 0.40 -0.25 -7.95
N LEU A 21 -0.36 0.82 -8.20
CA LEU A 21 0.13 2.19 -8.11
C LEU A 21 0.59 2.56 -6.70
N ILE A 22 -0.22 2.29 -5.68
CA ILE A 22 0.16 2.63 -4.29
C ILE A 22 1.32 1.77 -3.77
N THR A 23 1.40 0.51 -4.21
CA THR A 23 2.53 -0.38 -3.87
C THR A 23 3.82 0.12 -4.51
N PHE A 24 3.75 0.52 -5.79
CA PHE A 24 4.88 1.11 -6.49
C PHE A 24 5.35 2.40 -5.80
N LEU A 25 4.42 3.31 -5.45
CA LEU A 25 4.75 4.54 -4.75
C LEU A 25 5.38 4.29 -3.37
N PHE A 26 4.86 3.32 -2.62
CA PHE A 26 5.42 2.95 -1.32
C PHE A 26 6.84 2.41 -1.47
N LEU A 27 7.07 1.47 -2.38
CA LEU A 27 8.40 0.90 -2.62
C LEU A 27 9.37 1.95 -3.20
N PHE A 28 8.91 2.83 -4.08
CA PHE A 28 9.71 3.92 -4.63
C PHE A 28 10.24 4.82 -3.51
N VAL A 29 9.37 5.23 -2.57
CA VAL A 29 9.79 6.07 -1.43
C VAL A 29 10.74 5.32 -0.50
N VAL A 30 10.48 4.04 -0.21
CA VAL A 30 11.37 3.22 0.63
C VAL A 30 12.75 3.07 0.00
N MET A 31 12.83 2.75 -1.29
CA MET A 31 14.10 2.67 -2.02
C MET A 31 14.81 4.02 -2.03
N ALA A 32 14.06 5.10 -2.26
CA ALA A 32 14.60 6.46 -2.24
C ALA A 32 15.05 6.92 -0.85
N LEU A 33 14.65 6.24 0.23
CA LEU A 33 15.07 6.51 1.61
C LEU A 33 16.32 5.71 2.02
N VAL A 34 16.51 4.53 1.43
CA VAL A 34 17.63 3.62 1.72
C VAL A 34 18.79 3.82 0.74
N ASP A 35 18.60 4.64 -0.31
CA ASP A 35 19.62 4.94 -1.30
C ASP A 35 20.89 5.56 -0.65
N PRO A 36 22.04 4.88 -0.73
CA PRO A 36 23.27 5.33 -0.06
C PRO A 36 23.92 6.54 -0.72
N GLY A 37 23.45 6.96 -1.91
CA GLY A 37 23.91 8.16 -2.61
C GLY A 37 23.14 9.43 -2.24
N ARG A 38 22.21 9.35 -1.28
CA ARG A 38 21.40 10.49 -0.83
C ARG A 38 21.83 11.00 0.53
N ASP A 39 22.59 12.10 0.51
CA ASP A 39 23.04 12.80 1.71
C ASP A 39 22.04 13.88 2.21
N ASP A 40 21.00 14.19 1.43
CA ASP A 40 19.97 15.20 1.76
C ASP A 40 18.90 14.71 2.75
N LEU A 41 19.00 13.47 3.26
CA LEU A 41 18.04 12.94 4.23
C LEU A 41 18.27 13.55 5.63
N ALA A 42 17.62 14.68 5.88
CA ALA A 42 17.52 15.25 7.21
C ALA A 42 16.28 14.71 7.94
N GLY A 43 16.40 13.64 8.73
CA GLY A 43 15.32 13.20 9.61
C GLY A 43 15.28 11.70 9.94
N SER A 44 14.13 11.26 10.47
CA SER A 44 13.87 9.88 10.85
C SER A 44 13.26 9.08 9.69
N VAL A 45 14.05 8.19 9.10
CA VAL A 45 13.62 7.25 8.05
C VAL A 45 12.33 6.50 8.41
N PRO A 46 12.16 5.88 9.61
CA PRO A 46 10.93 5.16 9.93
C PRO A 46 9.70 6.08 10.00
N LEU A 47 9.87 7.36 10.37
CA LEU A 47 8.77 8.31 10.39
C LEU A 47 8.33 8.67 8.96
N MET A 48 9.28 8.86 8.04
CA MET A 48 8.97 9.13 6.63
C MET A 48 8.25 7.95 5.99
N VAL A 49 8.71 6.71 6.22
CA VAL A 49 8.03 5.50 5.74
C VAL A 49 6.61 5.40 6.30
N GLY A 50 6.43 5.65 7.60
CA GLY A 50 5.11 5.63 8.25
C GLY A 50 4.15 6.69 7.71
N LEU A 51 4.66 7.88 7.40
CA LEU A 51 3.87 8.99 6.86
C LEU A 51 3.46 8.74 5.41
N THR A 52 4.33 8.14 4.59
CA THR A 52 3.98 7.66 3.25
C THR A 52 2.89 6.59 3.31
N LEU A 53 3.00 5.64 4.24
CA LEU A 53 1.97 4.63 4.48
C LEU A 53 0.63 5.27 4.86
N PHE A 54 0.65 6.26 5.76
CA PHE A 54 -0.55 6.97 6.19
C PHE A 54 -1.25 7.68 5.01
N VAL A 55 -0.50 8.40 4.18
CA VAL A 55 -1.03 9.07 2.98
C VAL A 55 -1.62 8.07 1.99
N ASN A 56 -0.91 6.96 1.73
CA ASN A 56 -1.40 5.94 0.82
C ASN A 56 -2.69 5.26 1.34
N ILE A 57 -2.82 5.06 2.66
CA ILE A 57 -4.05 4.54 3.28
C ILE A 57 -5.18 5.55 3.12
N LEU A 58 -4.96 6.84 3.41
CA LEU A 58 -6.01 7.86 3.26
C LEU A 58 -6.57 7.93 1.84
N PHE A 59 -5.70 7.74 0.83
CA PHE A 59 -6.12 7.76 -0.56
C PHE A 59 -6.80 6.45 -0.99
N ALA A 60 -6.17 5.30 -0.74
CA ALA A 60 -6.60 4.03 -1.33
C ALA A 60 -7.50 3.17 -0.45
N ALA A 61 -7.73 3.54 0.81
CA ALA A 61 -8.59 2.76 1.71
C ALA A 61 -10.00 2.57 1.15
N HIS A 62 -10.58 3.61 0.55
CA HIS A 62 -11.92 3.57 -0.02
C HIS A 62 -11.97 3.02 -1.45
N LEU A 63 -10.81 2.90 -2.13
CA LEU A 63 -10.72 2.47 -3.53
C LEU A 63 -10.45 0.96 -3.61
N SER A 64 -9.38 0.48 -2.97
CA SER A 64 -8.90 -0.92 -3.06
C SER A 64 -8.75 -1.62 -1.71
N GLY A 65 -9.02 -0.94 -0.59
CA GLY A 65 -8.71 -1.44 0.75
C GLY A 65 -7.23 -1.27 1.16
N ALA A 66 -6.44 -0.60 0.31
CA ALA A 66 -5.05 -0.21 0.55
C ALA A 66 -4.19 -1.35 1.14
N CYS A 67 -4.13 -2.50 0.48
CA CYS A 67 -3.34 -3.66 0.87
C CYS A 67 -1.83 -3.40 0.85
N MET A 68 -1.35 -2.83 -0.26
CA MET A 68 0.05 -2.56 -0.57
C MET A 68 0.97 -3.79 -0.51
N ASN A 69 0.41 -5.00 -0.32
CA ASN A 69 1.17 -6.22 -0.11
C ASN A 69 0.30 -7.48 -0.33
N PRO A 70 0.50 -8.24 -1.42
CA PRO A 70 -0.30 -9.44 -1.69
C PRO A 70 -0.28 -10.47 -0.56
N SER A 71 0.82 -10.59 0.20
CA SER A 71 0.89 -11.49 1.36
C SER A 71 -0.01 -11.05 2.52
N ARG A 72 -0.26 -9.73 2.67
CA ARG A 72 -1.21 -9.18 3.65
C ARG A 72 -2.66 -9.47 3.24
N ALA A 73 -2.95 -9.53 1.94
CA ALA A 73 -4.26 -9.93 1.44
C ALA A 73 -4.48 -11.44 1.58
N PHE A 74 -3.45 -12.23 1.27
CA PHE A 74 -3.54 -13.67 1.09
C PHE A 74 -3.74 -14.45 2.39
N GLY A 75 -3.02 -14.10 3.46
CA GLY A 75 -3.14 -14.79 4.75
C GLY A 75 -4.57 -14.79 5.32
N PRO A 76 -5.23 -13.62 5.43
CA PRO A 76 -6.63 -13.54 5.84
C PRO A 76 -7.57 -14.23 4.86
N ALA A 77 -7.35 -14.11 3.54
CA ALA A 77 -8.21 -14.72 2.52
C ALA A 77 -8.25 -16.25 2.63
N MET A 78 -7.08 -16.87 2.88
CA MET A 78 -6.94 -18.31 3.13
C MET A 78 -7.68 -18.76 4.39
N ILE A 79 -7.60 -17.99 5.48
CA ILE A 79 -8.25 -18.31 6.75
C ILE A 79 -9.78 -18.11 6.65
N LEU A 80 -10.22 -17.13 5.87
CA LEU A 80 -11.64 -16.79 5.69
C LEU A 80 -12.32 -17.59 4.57
N GLY A 81 -11.57 -18.39 3.79
CA GLY A 81 -12.11 -19.19 2.68
C GLY A 81 -12.70 -18.35 1.54
N GLN A 82 -12.24 -17.11 1.38
CA GLN A 82 -12.70 -16.19 0.34
C GLN A 82 -11.65 -16.13 -0.76
N TYR A 83 -11.86 -16.90 -1.84
CA TYR A 83 -11.01 -16.96 -3.03
C TYR A 83 -11.59 -16.12 -4.16
#